data_AF-A0AAJ0U4I9-F1
#
_entry.id   AF-A0AAJ0U4I9-F1
#
_cell.length_a   1.000
_cell.length_b   1.000
_cell.length_c   1.000
_cell.angle_alpha   90.00
_cell.angle_beta   90.00
_cell.angle_gamma   90.00
#
_symmetry.space_group_name_H-M   'P 1'
#
loop_
_entity.id
_entity.type
_entity.pdbx_description
1 polymer ?
#
loop_
_entity_poly.entity_id
_entity_poly.type
_entity_poly.pdbx_seq_one_letter_code
_entity_poly.pdbx_strand_id
1 'polypeptide(L)'
;MLDSYCERAGAAGLLAEPINLITNAAFVVAAVFAARRLAIEPDLGLRNAWDLGLLVLLLAAIGVGSALWHSFATGWAVLADVIPITLFINLYLLSFGWRVLRLRPLALAGLWLGYQVLSVGLVALTGPGLLNGSIGYVPALAFLVGFWWVLRRRADPLAPMLLTACLLFVSSLTFRTLDIAACGTLPIGLHFLWHLLNALLLYLLLRGLIDARRPCVRVSQ
;
A
#
# COMPACT_ATOMS: atom_id res chain seq x y z
N MET A 1 14.48 -3.96 -17.17
CA MET A 1 14.48 -2.87 -16.17
C MET A 1 14.27 -1.51 -16.83
N LEU A 2 14.92 -1.20 -17.95
CA LEU A 2 14.77 0.10 -18.61
C LEU A 2 13.43 0.32 -19.34
N ASP A 3 12.64 -0.71 -19.65
CA ASP A 3 11.34 -0.53 -20.34
C ASP A 3 10.16 -1.09 -19.53
N SER A 4 10.20 -0.93 -18.21
CA SER A 4 9.11 -1.37 -17.33
C SER A 4 7.89 -0.44 -17.36
N TYR A 5 8.06 0.80 -17.85
CA TYR A 5 6.99 1.79 -17.92
C TYR A 5 7.01 2.50 -19.25
N CYS A 6 5.81 2.94 -19.64
CA CYS A 6 5.60 3.63 -20.89
C CYS A 6 6.41 4.92 -21.02
N GLU A 7 6.40 5.73 -19.96
CA GLU A 7 6.99 7.07 -19.96
C GLU A 7 8.49 7.05 -20.25
N ARG A 8 9.20 6.00 -19.82
CA ARG A 8 10.65 5.88 -20.02
C ARG A 8 10.98 5.71 -21.50
N ALA A 9 10.22 4.90 -22.24
CA ALA A 9 10.39 4.67 -23.67
C ALA A 9 11.88 4.50 -24.13
N GLY A 10 12.67 3.71 -23.40
CA GLY A 10 14.11 3.51 -23.68
C GLY A 10 15.05 4.67 -23.31
N ALA A 11 14.53 5.78 -22.78
CA ALA A 11 15.32 6.93 -22.38
C ALA A 11 16.13 6.66 -21.09
N ALA A 12 17.38 7.11 -21.10
CA ALA A 12 18.26 7.10 -19.93
C ALA A 12 18.30 8.48 -19.26
N GLY A 13 18.49 8.50 -17.94
CA GLY A 13 18.67 9.73 -17.16
C GLY A 13 17.65 9.93 -16.05
N LEU A 14 17.93 10.90 -15.18
CA LEU A 14 17.18 11.19 -13.94
C LEU A 14 15.75 11.69 -14.19
N LEU A 15 15.51 12.24 -15.36
CA LEU A 15 14.23 12.79 -15.80
C LEU A 15 13.67 12.01 -16.99
N ALA A 16 14.05 10.74 -17.14
CA ALA A 16 13.47 9.87 -18.17
C ALA A 16 11.99 9.57 -17.91
N GLU A 17 11.52 9.71 -16.68
CA GLU A 17 10.13 9.51 -16.28
C GLU A 17 9.63 10.66 -15.38
N PRO A 18 9.51 11.90 -15.91
CA PRO A 18 9.27 13.08 -15.09
C PRO A 18 7.91 13.06 -14.36
N ILE A 19 6.85 12.58 -15.00
CA ILE A 19 5.51 12.50 -14.40
C ILE A 19 5.48 11.40 -13.35
N ASN A 20 6.00 10.21 -13.65
CA ASN A 20 6.10 9.13 -12.66
C ASN A 20 6.98 9.55 -11.47
N LEU A 21 8.08 10.28 -11.72
CA LEU A 21 8.94 10.83 -10.67
C LEU A 21 8.19 11.82 -9.77
N ILE A 22 7.51 12.82 -10.35
CA ILE A 22 6.87 13.89 -9.57
C ILE A 22 5.65 13.38 -8.80
N THR A 23 4.88 12.47 -9.38
CA THR A 23 3.67 11.93 -8.72
C THR A 23 3.96 11.15 -7.44
N ASN A 24 5.21 10.71 -7.23
CA ASN A 24 5.63 10.11 -5.97
C ASN A 24 5.61 11.06 -4.76
N ALA A 25 5.60 12.37 -4.99
CA ALA A 25 5.36 13.35 -3.93
C ALA A 25 4.00 13.13 -3.24
N ALA A 26 3.02 12.53 -3.91
CA ALA A 26 1.72 12.22 -3.33
C ALA A 26 1.82 11.28 -2.11
N PHE A 27 2.75 10.32 -2.11
CA PHE A 27 2.99 9.42 -0.97
C PHE A 27 3.55 10.18 0.24
N VAL A 28 4.47 11.12 0.00
CA VAL A 28 5.03 11.97 1.07
C VAL A 28 3.96 12.89 1.65
N VAL A 29 3.14 13.49 0.79
CA VAL A 29 1.99 14.31 1.21
C VAL A 29 0.98 13.49 2.03
N ALA A 30 0.66 12.28 1.57
CA ALA A 30 -0.18 11.32 2.29
C ALA A 30 0.40 10.96 3.66
N ALA A 31 1.71 10.73 3.76
CA ALA A 31 2.41 10.49 5.02
C ALA A 31 2.31 11.69 5.98
N VAL A 32 2.48 12.92 5.47
CA VAL A 32 2.32 14.14 6.28
C VAL A 32 0.89 14.27 6.81
N PHE A 33 -0.13 14.00 6.00
CA PHE A 33 -1.51 14.01 6.47
C PHE A 33 -1.79 12.92 7.51
N ALA A 34 -1.25 11.72 7.32
CA ALA A 34 -1.35 10.64 8.30
C ALA A 34 -0.63 10.98 9.62
N ALA A 35 0.56 11.57 9.54
CA ALA A 35 1.32 12.04 10.70
C ALA A 35 0.56 13.11 11.49
N ARG A 36 -0.03 14.09 10.79
CA ARG A 36 -0.88 15.13 11.40
C ARG A 36 -2.10 14.50 12.08
N ARG A 37 -2.76 13.55 11.42
CA ARG A 37 -3.92 12.86 11.99
C ARG A 37 -3.54 12.06 13.25
N LEU A 38 -2.40 11.38 13.23
CA LEU A 38 -1.86 10.63 14.37
C LEU A 38 -1.51 11.56 15.54
N ALA A 39 -0.91 12.72 15.27
CA ALA A 39 -0.48 13.67 16.31
C ALA A 39 -1.64 14.33 17.08
N ILE A 40 -2.81 14.47 16.46
CA ILE A 40 -3.99 15.07 17.09
C ILE A 40 -4.89 14.05 17.81
N GLU A 41 -4.52 12.76 17.83
CA GLU A 41 -5.33 11.72 18.47
C GLU A 41 -4.95 11.60 19.96
N PRO A 42 -5.79 12.08 20.89
CA PRO A 42 -5.41 12.31 22.30
C PRO A 42 -5.18 11.01 23.09
N ASP A 43 -5.73 9.89 22.63
CA ASP A 43 -5.75 8.62 23.37
C ASP A 43 -4.60 7.65 22.98
N LEU A 44 -3.77 8.01 22.00
CA LEU A 44 -2.67 7.18 21.51
C LEU A 44 -1.34 7.56 22.16
N GLY A 45 -1.06 7.02 23.35
CA GLY A 45 0.28 7.12 23.95
C GLY A 45 1.37 6.53 23.05
N LEU A 46 2.57 7.13 23.05
CA LEU A 46 3.71 6.77 22.18
C LEU A 46 4.00 5.26 22.10
N ARG A 47 3.97 4.55 23.24
CA ARG A 47 4.22 3.09 23.31
C ARG A 47 3.13 2.27 22.60
N ASN A 48 1.91 2.79 22.52
CA ASN A 48 0.77 2.14 21.90
C ASN A 48 0.57 2.53 20.43
N ALA A 49 1.45 3.35 19.84
CA ALA A 49 1.32 3.86 18.47
C ALA A 49 2.56 3.61 17.59
N TRP A 50 3.53 2.81 18.05
CA TRP A 50 4.79 2.58 17.34
C TRP A 50 4.59 2.05 15.91
N ASP A 51 3.63 1.16 15.71
CA ASP A 51 3.30 0.56 14.42
C ASP A 51 2.65 1.58 13.49
N LEU A 52 1.80 2.45 14.01
CA LEU A 52 1.21 3.56 13.26
C LEU A 52 2.29 4.56 12.82
N GLY A 53 3.21 4.92 13.73
CA GLY A 53 4.36 5.77 13.41
C GLY A 53 5.28 5.14 12.37
N LEU A 54 5.56 3.84 12.49
CA LEU A 54 6.35 3.12 11.50
C LEU A 54 5.63 3.01 10.15
N LEU A 55 4.31 2.81 10.11
CA LEU A 55 3.53 2.86 8.87
C LEU A 55 3.57 4.24 8.20
N VAL A 56 3.54 5.33 8.98
CA VAL A 56 3.73 6.71 8.46
C VAL A 56 5.12 6.85 7.83
N LEU A 57 6.17 6.40 8.51
CA LEU A 57 7.55 6.47 8.00
C LEU A 57 7.72 5.61 6.74
N LEU A 58 7.16 4.40 6.72
CA LEU A 58 7.18 3.52 5.56
C LEU A 58 6.43 4.15 4.38
N LEU A 59 5.29 4.81 4.61
CA LEU A 59 4.56 5.52 3.55
C LEU A 59 5.41 6.64 2.92
N ALA A 60 6.13 7.42 3.73
CA ALA A 60 7.07 8.41 3.20
C ALA A 60 8.23 7.75 2.45
N ALA A 61 8.78 6.65 2.99
CA ALA A 61 9.86 5.89 2.37
C ALA A 61 9.45 5.26 1.03
N ILE A 62 8.20 4.83 0.86
CA ILE A 62 7.64 4.38 -0.43
C ILE A 62 7.75 5.51 -1.46
N GLY A 63 7.32 6.73 -1.12
CA GLY A 63 7.41 7.88 -2.01
C GLY A 63 8.86 8.19 -2.42
N VAL A 64 9.78 8.19 -1.45
CA VAL A 64 11.21 8.45 -1.74
C VAL A 64 11.81 7.32 -2.58
N GLY A 65 11.59 6.06 -2.20
CA GLY A 65 12.10 4.88 -2.90
C GLY A 65 11.62 4.79 -4.33
N SER A 66 10.31 4.99 -4.54
CA SER A 66 9.70 4.99 -5.87
C SER A 66 10.21 6.15 -6.73
N ALA A 67 10.37 7.36 -6.17
CA ALA A 67 11.00 8.47 -6.88
C ALA A 67 12.44 8.13 -7.33
N LEU A 68 13.23 7.52 -6.45
CA LEU A 68 14.59 7.07 -6.79
C LEU A 68 14.57 6.01 -7.91
N TRP A 69 13.60 5.09 -7.89
CA TRP A 69 13.43 4.12 -8.98
C TRP A 69 13.15 4.80 -10.32
N HIS A 70 12.24 5.77 -10.38
CA HIS A 70 11.92 6.50 -11.61
C HIS A 70 13.03 7.45 -12.07
N SER A 71 13.96 7.84 -11.19
CA SER A 71 15.17 8.57 -11.61
C SER A 71 16.31 7.66 -12.08
N PHE A 72 16.60 6.58 -11.36
CA PHE A 72 17.84 5.81 -11.58
C PHE A 72 17.64 4.52 -12.37
N ALA A 73 16.48 3.86 -12.26
CA ALA A 73 16.19 2.55 -12.87
C ALA A 73 17.26 1.46 -12.62
N THR A 74 17.86 1.45 -11.43
CA THR A 74 18.91 0.49 -11.02
C THR A 74 18.40 -0.54 -10.02
N GLY A 75 19.18 -1.62 -9.83
CA GLY A 75 18.87 -2.68 -8.86
C GLY A 75 18.71 -2.20 -7.41
N TRP A 76 19.51 -1.24 -6.96
CA TRP A 76 19.35 -0.69 -5.60
C TRP A 76 18.11 0.21 -5.49
N ALA A 77 17.76 0.93 -6.56
CA ALA A 77 16.63 1.85 -6.57
C ALA A 77 15.30 1.08 -6.58
N VAL A 78 15.20 -0.03 -7.32
CA VAL A 78 14.01 -0.90 -7.24
C VAL A 78 13.88 -1.49 -5.84
N LEU A 79 14.97 -1.89 -5.18
CA LEU A 79 14.92 -2.38 -3.80
C LEU A 79 14.45 -1.28 -2.83
N ALA A 80 14.92 -0.05 -3.00
CA ALA A 80 14.48 1.10 -2.22
C ALA A 80 12.98 1.39 -2.38
N ASP A 81 12.37 1.06 -3.52
CA ASP A 81 10.93 1.13 -3.75
C ASP A 81 10.17 -0.06 -3.13
N VAL A 82 10.54 -1.30 -3.49
CA VAL A 82 9.74 -2.47 -3.14
C VAL A 82 9.87 -2.92 -1.68
N ILE A 83 11.00 -2.66 -1.01
CA ILE A 83 11.20 -3.05 0.39
C ILE A 83 10.25 -2.27 1.30
N PRO A 84 10.19 -0.93 1.27
CA PRO A 84 9.21 -0.16 2.04
C PRO A 84 7.76 -0.59 1.77
N ILE A 85 7.40 -0.86 0.51
CA ILE A 85 6.06 -1.35 0.16
C ILE A 85 5.78 -2.69 0.86
N THR A 86 6.71 -3.64 0.77
CA THR A 86 6.56 -4.98 1.36
C THR A 86 6.43 -4.89 2.88
N LEU A 87 7.26 -4.07 3.52
CA LEU A 87 7.20 -3.84 4.96
C LEU A 87 5.89 -3.18 5.38
N PHE A 88 5.40 -2.19 4.61
CA PHE A 88 4.12 -1.53 4.87
C PHE A 88 2.97 -2.53 4.82
N ILE A 89 2.89 -3.36 3.77
CA ILE A 89 1.80 -4.33 3.63
C ILE A 89 1.80 -5.32 4.80
N ASN A 90 2.96 -5.86 5.16
CA ASN A 90 3.10 -6.80 6.26
C ASN A 90 2.74 -6.18 7.61
N LEU A 91 3.26 -4.99 7.91
CA LEU A 91 2.95 -4.30 9.14
C LEU A 91 1.48 -3.90 9.20
N TYR A 92 0.90 -3.42 8.11
CA TYR A 92 -0.51 -3.06 8.04
C TYR A 92 -1.40 -4.28 8.28
N LEU A 93 -1.10 -5.42 7.64
CA LEU A 93 -1.81 -6.69 7.84
C LEU A 93 -1.84 -7.07 9.33
N LEU A 94 -0.68 -7.04 9.97
CA LEU A 94 -0.52 -7.39 11.39
C LEU A 94 -1.23 -6.38 12.29
N SER A 95 -1.04 -5.08 12.06
CA SER A 95 -1.68 -4.03 12.83
C SER A 95 -3.19 -4.04 12.69
N PHE A 96 -3.73 -4.28 11.49
CA PHE A 96 -5.16 -4.38 11.27
C PHE A 96 -5.74 -5.63 11.95
N GLY A 97 -5.07 -6.79 11.82
CA GLY A 97 -5.45 -8.03 12.50
C GLY A 97 -5.46 -7.88 14.03
N TRP A 98 -4.48 -7.18 14.58
CA TRP A 98 -4.37 -6.93 16.02
C TRP A 98 -5.38 -5.88 16.52
N ARG A 99 -5.42 -4.69 15.91
CA ARG A 99 -6.19 -3.53 16.40
C ARG A 99 -7.67 -3.63 16.08
N VAL A 100 -8.00 -4.00 14.85
CA VAL A 100 -9.37 -3.95 14.31
C VAL A 100 -10.06 -5.30 14.48
N LEU A 101 -9.41 -6.37 14.00
CA LEU A 101 -10.01 -7.70 14.06
C LEU A 101 -9.90 -8.37 15.44
N ARG A 102 -8.99 -7.87 16.30
CA ARG A 102 -8.71 -8.37 17.66
C ARG A 102 -8.31 -9.85 17.68
N LEU A 103 -7.49 -10.26 16.71
CA LEU A 103 -7.02 -11.63 16.59
C LEU A 103 -6.07 -11.97 17.74
N ARG A 104 -6.18 -13.20 18.24
CA ARG A 104 -5.20 -13.79 19.18
C ARG A 104 -3.87 -14.03 18.44
N PRO A 105 -2.72 -14.08 19.15
CA PRO A 105 -1.40 -14.22 18.53
C PRO A 105 -1.28 -15.36 17.51
N LEU A 106 -1.84 -16.54 17.81
CA LEU A 106 -1.82 -17.68 16.88
C LEU A 106 -2.62 -17.41 15.59
N ALA A 107 -3.79 -16.78 15.70
CA ALA A 107 -4.59 -16.42 14.54
C ALA A 107 -3.93 -15.30 13.72
N LEU A 108 -3.22 -14.38 14.39
CA LEU A 108 -2.44 -13.34 13.72
C LEU A 108 -1.24 -13.92 12.96
N ALA A 109 -0.53 -14.88 13.56
CA ALA A 109 0.54 -15.62 12.90
C ALA A 109 0.02 -16.42 11.70
N GLY A 110 -1.14 -17.08 11.84
CA GLY A 110 -1.80 -17.79 10.74
C GLY A 110 -2.23 -16.87 9.60
N LEU A 111 -2.77 -15.68 9.91
CA LEU A 111 -3.11 -14.66 8.93
C LEU A 111 -1.88 -14.21 8.13
N TRP A 112 -0.78 -13.91 8.83
CA TRP A 112 0.48 -13.51 8.22
C TRP A 112 1.08 -14.62 7.35
N LEU A 113 1.15 -15.85 7.87
CA LEU A 113 1.66 -17.00 7.12
C LEU A 113 0.81 -17.28 5.89
N GLY A 114 -0.52 -17.20 6.00
CA GLY A 114 -1.43 -17.34 4.86
C GLY A 114 -1.16 -16.30 3.78
N TYR A 115 -0.92 -15.04 4.18
CA TYR A 115 -0.53 -13.99 3.24
C TYR A 115 0.80 -14.29 2.55
N GLN A 116 1.81 -14.75 3.30
CA GLN A 116 3.12 -15.11 2.73
C GLN A 116 3.03 -16.28 1.75
N VAL A 117 2.32 -17.35 2.11
CA VAL A 117 2.13 -18.53 1.25
C VAL A 117 1.39 -18.14 -0.01
N LEU A 118 0.29 -17.37 0.10
CA LEU A 118 -0.46 -16.92 -1.07
C LEU A 118 0.40 -16.02 -1.97
N SER A 119 1.18 -15.10 -1.39
CA SER A 119 1.99 -14.16 -2.16
C SER A 119 3.13 -14.82 -2.90
N VAL A 120 3.90 -15.67 -2.21
CA VAL A 120 5.01 -16.41 -2.82
C VAL A 120 4.47 -17.45 -3.80
N GLY A 121 3.45 -18.21 -3.40
CA GLY A 121 2.86 -19.27 -4.23
C GLY A 121 2.25 -18.72 -5.52
N LEU A 122 1.49 -17.62 -5.45
CA LEU A 122 0.88 -17.02 -6.64
C LEU A 122 1.94 -16.56 -7.64
N VAL A 123 2.97 -15.82 -7.20
CA VAL A 123 4.04 -15.35 -8.07
C VAL A 123 4.86 -16.52 -8.62
N ALA A 124 5.13 -17.55 -7.82
CA ALA A 124 5.85 -18.74 -8.27
C ALA A 124 5.08 -19.53 -9.36
N LEU A 125 3.76 -19.61 -9.24
CA LEU A 125 2.91 -20.34 -10.19
C LEU A 125 2.63 -19.56 -11.48
N THR A 126 2.60 -18.23 -11.42
CA THR A 126 2.14 -17.38 -12.54
C THR A 126 3.26 -16.57 -13.20
N GLY A 127 4.40 -16.44 -12.53
CA GLY A 127 5.53 -15.62 -12.96
C GLY A 127 5.41 -14.14 -12.53
N PRO A 128 6.55 -13.48 -12.22
CA PRO A 128 6.55 -12.11 -11.69
C PRO A 128 6.13 -11.04 -12.70
N GLY A 129 6.09 -11.35 -14.00
CA GLY A 129 5.70 -10.41 -15.06
C GLY A 129 4.20 -10.34 -15.33
N LEU A 130 3.40 -11.26 -14.79
CA LEU A 130 1.96 -11.32 -15.08
C LEU A 130 1.26 -10.02 -14.62
N LEU A 131 0.32 -9.53 -15.44
CA LEU A 131 -0.38 -8.25 -15.23
C LEU A 131 0.58 -7.04 -15.07
N ASN A 132 1.66 -7.01 -15.86
CA ASN A 132 2.71 -5.97 -15.75
C ASN A 132 3.29 -5.85 -14.33
N GLY A 133 3.54 -7.01 -13.69
CA GLY A 133 4.01 -7.10 -12.31
C GLY A 133 2.95 -6.82 -11.24
N SER A 134 1.70 -6.52 -11.61
CA SER A 134 0.61 -6.28 -10.66
C SER A 134 0.20 -7.54 -9.90
N ILE A 135 0.56 -8.73 -10.41
CA ILE A 135 0.23 -10.03 -9.80
C ILE A 135 0.70 -10.16 -8.34
N GLY A 136 1.84 -9.54 -7.99
CA GLY A 136 2.37 -9.56 -6.62
C GLY A 136 1.48 -8.85 -5.59
N TYR A 137 0.56 -7.99 -6.04
CA TYR A 137 -0.34 -7.22 -5.17
C TYR A 137 -1.74 -7.84 -5.04
N VAL A 138 -2.08 -8.81 -5.89
CA VAL A 138 -3.38 -9.52 -5.85
C VAL A 138 -3.66 -10.17 -4.48
N PRO A 139 -2.68 -10.82 -3.80
CA PRO A 139 -2.87 -11.31 -2.45
C PRO A 139 -3.24 -10.21 -1.46
N ALA A 140 -2.57 -9.04 -1.53
CA ALA A 140 -2.90 -7.91 -0.66
C ALA A 140 -4.33 -7.41 -0.90
N LEU A 141 -4.77 -7.33 -2.16
CA LEU A 141 -6.15 -7.00 -2.51
C LEU A 141 -7.14 -8.04 -1.96
N ALA A 142 -6.85 -9.33 -2.12
CA ALA A 142 -7.70 -10.41 -1.61
C ALA A 142 -7.89 -10.32 -0.09
N PHE A 143 -6.82 -10.02 0.66
CA PHE A 143 -6.90 -9.82 2.10
C PHE A 143 -7.67 -8.54 2.47
N LEU A 144 -7.52 -7.43 1.74
CA LEU A 144 -8.33 -6.22 1.95
C LEU A 144 -9.82 -6.48 1.72
N VAL A 145 -10.18 -7.24 0.67
CA VAL A 145 -11.56 -7.67 0.43
C VAL A 145 -12.06 -8.58 1.55
N GLY A 146 -11.23 -9.50 2.04
CA GLY A 146 -11.55 -10.34 3.19
C GLY A 146 -11.80 -9.53 4.47
N PHE A 147 -10.95 -8.54 4.75
CA PHE A 147 -11.14 -7.61 5.86
C PHE A 147 -12.43 -6.81 5.71
N TRP A 148 -12.70 -6.26 4.53
CA TRP A 148 -13.95 -5.56 4.23
C TRP A 148 -15.16 -6.45 4.48
N TRP A 149 -15.14 -7.70 4.01
CA TRP A 149 -16.22 -8.65 4.21
C TRP A 149 -16.49 -8.90 5.70
N VAL A 150 -15.45 -9.13 6.49
CA VAL A 150 -15.56 -9.32 7.94
C VAL A 150 -16.16 -8.07 8.61
N LEU A 151 -15.67 -6.88 8.28
CA LEU A 151 -16.21 -5.62 8.83
C LEU A 151 -17.66 -5.38 8.42
N ARG A 152 -18.01 -5.66 7.15
CA ARG A 152 -19.38 -5.54 6.64
C ARG A 152 -20.35 -6.45 7.38
N ARG A 153 -19.92 -7.67 7.72
CA ARG A 153 -20.71 -8.64 8.50
C ARG A 153 -20.85 -8.23 9.97
N ARG A 154 -19.88 -7.49 10.51
CA ARG A 154 -19.93 -6.90 11.87
C ARG A 154 -20.69 -5.57 11.93
N ALA A 155 -21.19 -5.06 10.81
CA ALA A 155 -21.75 -3.70 10.68
C ALA A 155 -20.78 -2.63 11.22
N ASP A 156 -19.48 -2.84 11.03
CA ASP A 156 -18.44 -1.94 11.52
C ASP A 156 -18.42 -0.65 10.67
N PRO A 157 -18.36 0.54 11.30
CA PRO A 157 -18.35 1.82 10.58
C PRO A 157 -17.12 2.01 9.66
N LEU A 158 -16.04 1.23 9.82
CA LEU A 158 -14.89 1.26 8.91
C LEU A 158 -15.16 0.52 7.58
N ALA A 159 -16.23 -0.27 7.47
CA ALA A 159 -16.49 -1.07 6.27
C ALA A 159 -16.64 -0.23 4.98
N PRO A 160 -17.37 0.90 4.93
CA PRO A 160 -17.47 1.72 3.71
C PRO A 160 -16.13 2.31 3.26
N MET A 161 -15.29 2.73 4.22
CA MET A 161 -13.95 3.23 3.93
C MET A 161 -13.07 2.11 3.34
N LEU A 162 -13.14 0.90 3.89
CA LEU A 162 -12.38 -0.23 3.39
C LEU A 162 -12.87 -0.71 2.02
N LEU A 163 -14.16 -0.59 1.71
CA LEU A 163 -14.67 -0.80 0.35
C LEU A 163 -14.07 0.21 -0.63
N THR A 164 -14.04 1.49 -0.24
CA THR A 164 -13.43 2.55 -1.05
C THR A 164 -11.96 2.26 -1.30
N ALA A 165 -11.22 1.80 -0.28
CA ALA A 165 -9.85 1.35 -0.43
C ALA A 165 -9.71 0.18 -1.43
N CYS A 166 -10.56 -0.85 -1.34
CA CYS A 166 -10.56 -1.95 -2.31
C CYS A 166 -10.79 -1.46 -3.74
N LEU A 167 -11.76 -0.55 -3.95
CA LEU A 167 -12.07 0.00 -5.27
C LEU A 167 -10.90 0.82 -5.82
N LEU A 168 -10.30 1.69 -5.00
CA LEU A 168 -9.10 2.44 -5.37
C LEU A 168 -7.95 1.50 -5.74
N PHE A 169 -7.76 0.41 -5.00
CA PHE A 169 -6.68 -0.52 -5.27
C PHE A 169 -6.89 -1.29 -6.57
N VAL A 170 -8.12 -1.73 -6.85
CA VAL A 170 -8.48 -2.33 -8.14
C VAL A 170 -8.20 -1.36 -9.28
N SER A 171 -8.71 -0.13 -9.20
CA SER A 171 -8.47 0.90 -10.23
C SER A 171 -6.98 1.17 -10.41
N SER A 172 -6.23 1.26 -9.32
CA SER A 172 -4.79 1.44 -9.36
C SER A 172 -4.10 0.30 -10.12
N LEU A 173 -4.37 -0.95 -9.72
CA LEU A 173 -3.79 -2.14 -10.38
C LEU A 173 -4.16 -2.20 -11.87
N THR A 174 -5.37 -1.78 -12.24
CA THR A 174 -5.78 -1.67 -13.64
C THR A 174 -4.89 -0.70 -14.41
N PHE A 175 -4.67 0.52 -13.91
CA PHE A 175 -3.79 1.49 -14.58
C PHE A 175 -2.35 1.00 -14.70
N ARG A 176 -1.81 0.35 -13.66
CA ARG A 176 -0.47 -0.27 -13.74
C ARG A 176 -0.41 -1.39 -14.78
N THR A 177 -1.43 -2.24 -14.83
CA THR A 177 -1.52 -3.38 -15.75
C THR A 177 -1.59 -2.91 -17.20
N LEU A 178 -2.35 -1.85 -17.46
CA LEU A 178 -2.59 -1.32 -18.81
C LEU A 178 -1.51 -0.35 -19.30
N ASP A 179 -0.55 0.03 -18.45
CA ASP A 179 0.45 1.07 -18.76
C ASP A 179 1.17 0.84 -20.10
N ILE A 180 1.82 -0.32 -20.26
CA ILE A 180 2.54 -0.67 -21.50
C ILE A 180 1.59 -0.82 -22.69
N ALA A 181 0.38 -1.32 -22.47
CA ALA A 181 -0.62 -1.47 -23.53
C ALA A 181 -1.12 -0.12 -24.05
N ALA A 182 -1.07 0.93 -23.22
CA ALA A 182 -1.50 2.28 -23.59
C ALA A 182 -0.45 3.08 -24.38
N CYS A 183 0.78 2.59 -24.50
CA CYS A 183 1.89 3.38 -25.07
C CYS A 183 1.70 3.86 -26.50
N GLY A 184 0.99 3.08 -27.32
CA GLY A 184 0.73 3.47 -28.71
C GLY A 184 -0.15 4.72 -28.84
N THR A 185 -0.96 5.04 -27.83
CA THR A 185 -1.90 6.16 -27.86
C THR A 185 -1.58 7.25 -26.84
N LEU A 186 -0.98 6.89 -25.70
CA LEU A 186 -0.62 7.80 -24.62
C LEU A 186 0.83 7.55 -24.18
N PRO A 187 1.82 8.23 -24.79
CA PRO A 187 3.24 7.99 -24.50
C PRO A 187 3.67 8.26 -23.05
N ILE A 188 2.95 9.15 -22.35
CA ILE A 188 3.19 9.38 -20.91
C ILE A 188 2.74 8.20 -20.02
N GLY A 189 2.00 7.24 -20.59
CA GLY A 189 1.48 6.08 -19.88
C GLY A 189 0.34 6.38 -18.91
N LEU A 190 0.09 5.41 -18.04
CA LEU A 190 -0.93 5.41 -16.98
C LEU A 190 -0.31 5.17 -15.60
N HIS A 191 0.99 4.89 -15.51
CA HIS A 191 1.65 4.54 -14.24
C HIS A 191 1.58 5.65 -13.18
N PHE A 192 1.56 6.91 -13.58
CA PHE A 192 1.38 8.01 -12.64
C PHE A 192 0.03 7.95 -11.88
N LEU A 193 -1.03 7.41 -12.49
CA LEU A 193 -2.31 7.18 -11.82
C LEU A 193 -2.19 6.08 -10.76
N TRP A 194 -1.34 5.08 -10.99
CA TRP A 194 -1.00 4.09 -9.98
C TRP A 194 -0.39 4.75 -8.73
N HIS A 195 0.50 5.73 -8.88
CA HIS A 195 1.05 6.47 -7.72
C HIS A 195 -0.02 7.24 -6.97
N LEU A 196 -0.81 8.06 -7.68
CA LEU A 196 -1.81 8.93 -7.05
C LEU A 196 -2.88 8.12 -6.31
N LEU A 197 -3.37 7.04 -6.93
CA LEU A 197 -4.38 6.18 -6.33
C LEU A 197 -3.82 5.37 -5.15
N ASN A 198 -2.58 4.88 -5.24
CA ASN A 198 -1.96 4.20 -4.10
C ASN A 198 -1.67 5.16 -2.95
N ALA A 199 -1.21 6.39 -3.21
CA ALA A 199 -0.99 7.38 -2.15
C ALA A 199 -2.30 7.65 -1.38
N LEU A 200 -3.42 7.82 -2.09
CA LEU A 200 -4.73 7.98 -1.48
C LEU A 200 -5.17 6.71 -0.74
N LEU A 201 -5.02 5.53 -1.36
CA LEU A 201 -5.32 4.24 -0.75
C LEU A 201 -4.60 4.06 0.58
N LEU A 202 -3.27 4.19 0.59
CA LEU A 202 -2.44 3.98 1.77
C LEU A 202 -2.77 5.00 2.87
N TYR A 203 -3.06 6.26 2.49
CA TYR A 203 -3.58 7.26 3.43
C TYR A 203 -4.90 6.82 4.06
N LEU A 204 -5.88 6.36 3.28
CA LEU A 204 -7.18 5.93 3.79
C LEU A 204 -7.05 4.72 4.72
N LEU A 205 -6.24 3.73 4.34
CA LEU A 205 -5.95 2.56 5.17
C LEU A 205 -5.34 2.97 6.51
N LEU A 206 -4.30 3.82 6.47
CA LEU A 206 -3.61 4.28 7.68
C LEU A 206 -4.49 5.17 8.54
N ARG A 207 -5.27 6.09 7.93
CA ARG A 207 -6.27 6.91 8.62
C ARG A 207 -7.30 6.03 9.33
N GLY A 208 -7.87 5.03 8.66
CA GLY A 208 -8.84 4.14 9.28
C GLY A 208 -8.26 3.35 10.45
N LEU A 209 -6.98 2.98 10.37
CA LEU A 209 -6.27 2.31 11.46
C LEU A 209 -5.96 3.24 12.65
N ILE A 210 -5.65 4.51 12.38
CA ILE A 210 -5.49 5.56 13.41
C ILE A 210 -6.84 5.82 14.10
N ASP A 211 -7.90 5.94 13.32
CA ASP A 211 -9.26 6.25 13.79
C ASP A 211 -9.93 5.05 14.48
N ALA A 212 -9.42 3.83 14.26
CA ALA A 212 -9.92 2.61 14.90
C ALA A 212 -9.65 2.62 16.41
N ARG A 213 -10.67 2.96 17.20
CA ARG A 213 -10.59 2.93 18.67
C ARG A 213 -10.33 1.50 19.17
N ARG A 214 -9.36 1.34 20.07
CA ARG A 214 -9.42 0.20 21.01
C ARG A 214 -10.66 0.43 21.89
N PRO A 215 -11.49 -0.60 22.16
CA PRO A 215 -12.57 -0.42 23.11
C PRO A 215 -11.93 -0.06 24.45
N CYS A 216 -12.48 0.95 25.11
CA CYS A 216 -12.16 1.23 26.50
C CYS A 216 -12.39 -0.07 27.29
N VAL A 217 -11.34 -0.59 27.94
CA VAL A 217 -11.53 -1.64 28.94
C VAL A 217 -12.35 -0.96 30.03
N ARG A 218 -13.67 -1.24 30.09
CA ARG A 218 -14.43 -0.92 31.28
C ARG A 218 -13.83 -1.76 32.40
N VAL A 219 -13.02 -1.13 33.24
CA VAL A 219 -12.75 -1.66 34.57
C VAL A 219 -14.08 -1.59 35.28
N SER A 220 -14.81 -2.71 35.30
CA SER A 220 -15.92 -2.90 36.22
C SER A 220 -15.35 -2.76 37.62
N GLN A 221 -15.73 -1.69 38.32
CA GLN A 221 -15.64 -1.64 39.78
C GLN A 221 -16.68 -2.60 40.38
#